data_AF-O69907-F1
#
_entry.id   AF-O69907-F1
#
_cell.length_a   1.000
_cell.length_b   1.000
_cell.length_c   1.000
_cell.angle_alpha   90.00
_cell.angle_beta   90.00
_cell.angle_gamma   90.00
#
_symmetry.space_group_name_H-M   'P 1'
#
loop_
_entity.id
_entity.type
_entity.pdbx_description
1 polymer ?
#
loop_
_entity_poly.entity_id
_entity_poly.type
_entity_poly.pdbx_seq_one_letter_code
_entity_poly.pdbx_strand_id
1 'polypeptide(L)'
;MAAKKTETAEATPCECSMYDALPADLTEEQVASGDFEVLTTGCTATTKRQFAPGHDAKLKSALIRWGALGLEIRRNEGGVATSASPAKHAARYAFAHMVTAGVKRAEAKAAEKAERAAARAAKKAAPAPEVIKAKVGRVTYQGRMDGDHFVYEVKGQERRTLKFQPAA
;
A
#
# COMPACT_ATOMS: atom_id res chain seq x y z
N MET A 1 -38.70 -41.91 -22.61
CA MET A 1 -38.26 -40.52 -22.37
C MET A 1 -36.81 -40.41 -22.82
N ALA A 2 -36.56 -39.72 -23.93
CA ALA A 2 -35.20 -39.58 -24.48
C ALA A 2 -34.37 -38.67 -23.57
N ALA A 3 -33.23 -39.18 -23.10
CA ALA A 3 -32.25 -38.39 -22.36
C ALA A 3 -31.75 -37.26 -23.26
N LYS A 4 -32.04 -36.01 -22.87
CA LYS A 4 -31.59 -34.82 -23.56
C LYS A 4 -30.07 -34.78 -23.44
N LYS A 5 -29.38 -35.02 -24.56
CA LYS A 5 -27.92 -35.00 -24.69
C LYS A 5 -27.43 -33.63 -24.18
N THR A 6 -26.70 -33.63 -23.07
CA THR A 6 -26.09 -32.42 -22.50
C THR A 6 -25.11 -31.89 -23.53
N GLU A 7 -25.41 -30.72 -24.10
CA GLU A 7 -24.45 -29.96 -24.89
C GLU A 7 -23.18 -29.75 -24.07
N THR A 8 -22.04 -30.13 -24.64
CA THR A 8 -20.75 -29.93 -24.01
C THR A 8 -20.51 -28.42 -23.94
N ALA A 9 -20.62 -27.83 -22.75
CA ALA A 9 -20.36 -26.41 -22.55
C ALA A 9 -18.99 -26.03 -23.14
N GLU A 10 -19.00 -25.09 -24.09
CA GLU A 10 -17.78 -24.52 -24.65
C GLU A 10 -16.99 -23.79 -23.55
N ALA A 11 -15.66 -23.84 -23.65
CA ALA A 11 -14.81 -23.21 -22.66
C ALA A 11 -14.90 -21.69 -22.82
N THR A 12 -15.45 -21.01 -21.81
CA THR A 12 -15.52 -19.54 -21.75
C THR A 12 -14.31 -18.98 -21.01
N PRO A 13 -13.95 -17.71 -21.20
CA PRO A 13 -12.95 -17.05 -20.36
C PRO A 13 -13.36 -17.12 -18.89
N CYS A 14 -12.38 -17.28 -18.01
CA CYS A 14 -12.61 -17.33 -16.58
C CYS A 14 -13.17 -15.99 -16.08
N GLU A 15 -14.18 -16.00 -15.22
CA GLU A 15 -14.81 -14.76 -14.73
C GLU A 15 -13.82 -13.78 -14.07
N CYS A 16 -12.70 -14.24 -13.50
CA CYS A 16 -11.67 -13.32 -12.99
C CYS A 16 -11.02 -12.45 -14.06
N SER A 17 -10.93 -12.90 -15.31
CA SER A 17 -10.32 -12.14 -16.40
C SER A 17 -11.17 -10.95 -16.83
N MET A 18 -12.45 -10.94 -16.46
CA MET A 18 -13.39 -9.89 -16.85
C MET A 18 -13.25 -8.62 -16.02
N TYR A 19 -12.43 -8.63 -14.96
CA TYR A 19 -12.29 -7.49 -14.06
C TYR A 19 -10.97 -6.76 -14.27
N ASP A 20 -11.09 -5.44 -14.32
CA ASP A 20 -9.97 -4.51 -14.28
C ASP A 20 -10.24 -3.40 -13.24
N ALA A 21 -9.19 -2.66 -12.92
CA ALA A 21 -9.28 -1.49 -12.06
C ALA A 21 -8.41 -0.36 -12.59
N LEU A 22 -8.94 0.85 -12.54
CA LEU A 22 -8.33 2.08 -13.00
C LEU A 22 -8.17 3.07 -11.84
N PRO A 23 -7.22 4.03 -11.92
CA PRO A 23 -7.21 5.18 -11.02
C PRO A 23 -8.57 5.89 -11.06
N ALA A 24 -9.13 6.22 -9.90
CA ALA A 24 -10.42 6.93 -9.84
C ALA A 24 -10.29 8.40 -10.26
N ASP A 25 -9.10 8.99 -10.10
CA ASP A 25 -8.81 10.40 -10.35
C ASP A 25 -8.10 10.62 -11.70
N LEU A 26 -8.62 10.02 -12.78
CA LEU A 26 -8.07 10.20 -14.13
C LEU A 26 -8.42 11.59 -14.68
N THR A 27 -7.44 12.31 -15.21
CA THR A 27 -7.69 13.57 -15.94
C THR A 27 -8.17 13.29 -17.37
N GLU A 28 -8.89 14.24 -17.98
CA GLU A 28 -9.32 14.12 -19.38
C GLU A 28 -8.15 13.88 -20.34
N GLU A 29 -6.98 14.49 -20.04
CA GLU A 29 -5.74 14.30 -20.80
C GLU A 29 -5.21 12.87 -20.69
N GLN A 30 -5.25 12.26 -19.49
CA GLN A 30 -4.85 10.86 -19.28
C GLN A 30 -5.80 9.88 -19.95
N VAL A 31 -7.11 10.18 -19.91
CA VAL A 31 -8.11 9.38 -20.63
C VAL A 31 -7.87 9.45 -22.14
N ALA A 32 -7.56 10.64 -22.67
CA ALA A 32 -7.28 10.84 -24.09
C ALA A 32 -5.95 10.21 -24.55
N SER A 33 -4.91 10.26 -23.72
CA SER A 33 -3.60 9.67 -24.03
C SER A 33 -3.55 8.16 -23.81
N GLY A 34 -4.43 7.62 -22.95
CA GLY A 34 -4.37 6.23 -22.51
C GLY A 34 -3.21 5.95 -21.54
N ASP A 35 -2.53 6.99 -21.04
CA ASP A 35 -1.36 6.86 -20.17
C ASP A 35 -1.76 6.70 -18.71
N PHE A 36 -2.34 5.54 -18.40
CA PHE A 36 -2.71 5.15 -17.04
C PHE A 36 -2.56 3.65 -16.82
N GLU A 37 -2.26 3.26 -15.58
CA GLU A 37 -2.09 1.85 -15.23
C GLU A 37 -3.44 1.15 -15.12
N VAL A 38 -3.65 0.13 -15.95
CA VAL A 38 -4.80 -0.78 -15.86
C VAL A 38 -4.40 -2.00 -15.05
N LEU A 39 -4.95 -2.14 -13.85
CA LEU A 39 -4.72 -3.32 -13.03
C LEU A 39 -5.73 -4.41 -13.42
N THR A 40 -5.24 -5.55 -13.87
CA THR A 40 -6.07 -6.73 -14.13
C THR A 40 -5.75 -7.84 -13.15
N THR A 41 -6.59 -8.87 -13.10
CA THR A 41 -6.25 -10.09 -12.36
C THR A 41 -5.14 -10.91 -13.04
N GLY A 42 -4.69 -10.56 -14.26
CA GLY A 42 -3.72 -11.33 -15.05
C GLY A 42 -4.21 -12.75 -15.37
N CYS A 43 -5.51 -12.93 -15.46
CA CYS A 43 -6.19 -14.22 -15.64
C CYS A 43 -6.41 -14.43 -17.15
N THR A 44 -5.74 -15.43 -17.74
CA THR A 44 -5.90 -15.81 -19.17
C THR A 44 -6.53 -17.20 -19.34
N ALA A 45 -6.97 -17.82 -18.24
CA ALA A 45 -7.53 -19.16 -18.25
C ALA A 45 -8.93 -19.19 -18.89
N THR A 46 -9.21 -20.24 -19.65
CA THR A 46 -10.54 -20.61 -20.11
C THR A 46 -11.05 -21.82 -19.33
N THR A 47 -12.35 -21.87 -19.04
CA THR A 47 -12.96 -22.90 -18.20
C THR A 47 -14.39 -23.16 -18.63
N LYS A 48 -14.88 -24.38 -18.36
CA LYS A 48 -16.30 -24.74 -18.54
C LYS A 48 -17.17 -24.32 -17.35
N ARG A 49 -16.54 -23.82 -16.27
CA ARG A 49 -17.18 -23.29 -15.06
C ARG A 49 -17.04 -21.77 -15.05
N GLN A 50 -17.74 -21.10 -14.14
CA GLN A 50 -17.59 -19.66 -13.96
C GLN A 50 -16.15 -19.25 -13.61
N PHE A 51 -15.48 -20.03 -12.76
CA PHE A 51 -14.07 -19.82 -12.39
C PHE A 51 -13.21 -21.03 -12.74
N ALA A 52 -11.96 -20.78 -13.12
CA ALA A 52 -10.93 -21.81 -13.07
C ALA A 52 -10.64 -22.17 -11.60
N PRO A 53 -10.08 -23.35 -11.30
CA PRO A 53 -9.81 -23.76 -9.93
C PRO A 53 -8.99 -22.72 -9.14
N GLY A 54 -9.52 -22.23 -8.01
CA GLY A 54 -8.86 -21.24 -7.13
C GLY A 54 -8.88 -19.78 -7.63
N HIS A 55 -9.49 -19.51 -8.79
CA HIS A 55 -9.51 -18.16 -9.36
C HIS A 55 -10.57 -17.24 -8.73
N ASP A 56 -11.54 -17.78 -8.01
CA ASP A 56 -12.45 -17.03 -7.13
C ASP A 56 -11.66 -16.30 -6.04
N ALA A 57 -10.67 -16.97 -5.44
CA ALA A 57 -9.77 -16.37 -4.46
C ALA A 57 -8.88 -15.28 -5.09
N LYS A 58 -8.48 -15.47 -6.35
CA LYS A 58 -7.73 -14.46 -7.12
C LYS A 58 -8.56 -13.19 -7.31
N LEU A 59 -9.80 -13.32 -7.79
CA LEU A 59 -10.73 -12.18 -7.94
C LEU A 59 -10.99 -11.51 -6.59
N LYS A 60 -11.30 -12.29 -5.55
CA LYS A 60 -11.51 -11.76 -4.18
C LYS A 60 -10.34 -10.91 -3.70
N SER A 61 -9.11 -11.41 -3.88
CA SER A 61 -7.90 -10.70 -3.44
C SER A 61 -7.66 -9.44 -4.26
N ALA A 62 -7.93 -9.47 -5.56
CA ALA A 62 -7.87 -8.31 -6.43
C ALA A 62 -8.88 -7.24 -6.01
N LEU A 63 -10.15 -7.60 -5.80
CA LEU A 63 -11.20 -6.67 -5.35
C LEU A 63 -10.86 -6.01 -4.01
N ILE A 64 -10.29 -6.76 -3.05
CA ILE A 64 -9.83 -6.19 -1.78
C ILE A 64 -8.70 -5.18 -1.99
N ARG A 65 -7.70 -5.54 -2.80
CA ARG A 65 -6.56 -4.67 -3.09
C ARG A 65 -7.00 -3.39 -3.79
N TRP A 66 -7.79 -3.52 -4.85
CA TRP A 66 -8.27 -2.38 -5.63
C TRP A 66 -9.20 -1.48 -4.81
N GLY A 67 -10.08 -2.08 -4.01
CA GLY A 67 -10.94 -1.33 -3.09
C GLY A 67 -10.15 -0.55 -2.06
N ALA A 68 -9.11 -1.15 -1.46
CA ALA A 68 -8.26 -0.47 -0.49
C ALA A 68 -7.39 0.65 -1.11
N LEU A 69 -7.14 0.58 -2.41
CA LEU A 69 -6.46 1.63 -3.17
C LEU A 69 -7.42 2.70 -3.70
N GLY A 70 -8.73 2.56 -3.48
CA GLY A 70 -9.74 3.50 -3.99
C GLY A 70 -9.87 3.50 -5.51
N LEU A 71 -9.48 2.43 -6.19
CA LEU A 71 -9.54 2.33 -7.65
C LEU A 71 -10.97 2.11 -8.14
N GLU A 72 -11.27 2.61 -9.33
CA GLU A 72 -12.51 2.32 -10.03
C GLU A 72 -12.46 0.90 -10.61
N ILE A 73 -13.27 0.00 -10.06
CA ILE A 73 -13.32 -1.40 -10.49
C ILE A 73 -14.40 -1.57 -11.56
N ARG A 74 -14.01 -2.13 -12.70
CA ARG A 74 -14.93 -2.41 -13.80
C ARG A 74 -14.99 -3.89 -14.09
N ARG A 75 -16.13 -4.31 -14.60
CA ARG A 75 -16.33 -5.63 -15.20
C ARG A 75 -16.68 -5.47 -16.67
N ASN A 76 -15.91 -6.12 -17.51
CA ASN A 76 -16.08 -6.14 -18.96
C ASN A 76 -16.86 -7.39 -19.37
N GLU A 77 -18.06 -7.21 -19.92
CA GLU A 77 -18.87 -8.31 -20.46
C GLU A 77 -19.41 -7.88 -21.83
N GLY A 78 -19.07 -8.64 -22.88
CA GLY A 78 -19.60 -8.38 -24.23
C GLY A 78 -19.28 -6.99 -24.79
N GLY A 79 -18.15 -6.39 -24.40
CA GLY A 79 -17.78 -5.02 -24.81
C GLY A 79 -18.37 -3.91 -23.95
N VAL A 80 -19.14 -4.23 -22.91
CA VAL A 80 -19.68 -3.26 -21.96
C VAL A 80 -18.90 -3.33 -20.65
N ALA A 81 -18.29 -2.20 -20.27
CA ALA A 81 -17.66 -2.01 -18.97
C ALA A 81 -18.69 -1.49 -17.96
N THR A 82 -18.91 -2.23 -16.87
CA THR A 82 -19.76 -1.76 -15.75
C THR A 82 -18.89 -1.47 -14.54
N SER A 83 -18.90 -0.21 -14.09
CA SER A 83 -18.21 0.24 -12.88
C SER A 83 -19.08 0.04 -11.64
N ALA A 84 -18.48 -0.47 -10.56
CA ALA A 84 -19.17 -0.61 -9.28
C ALA A 84 -18.18 -0.73 -8.12
N SER A 85 -18.69 -0.58 -6.89
CA SER A 85 -17.88 -0.79 -5.69
C SER A 85 -17.41 -2.26 -5.58
N PRO A 86 -16.28 -2.53 -4.89
CA PRO A 86 -15.79 -3.90 -4.68
C PRO A 86 -16.87 -4.80 -4.06
N ALA A 87 -17.68 -4.26 -3.15
CA ALA A 87 -18.76 -4.98 -2.51
C ALA A 87 -19.90 -5.34 -3.48
N LYS A 88 -20.27 -4.42 -4.39
CA LYS A 88 -21.30 -4.67 -5.40
C LYS A 88 -20.86 -5.72 -6.42
N HIS A 89 -19.61 -5.65 -6.88
CA HIS A 89 -19.03 -6.68 -7.74
C HIS A 89 -18.97 -8.04 -7.03
N ALA A 90 -18.55 -8.04 -5.76
CA ALA A 90 -18.49 -9.25 -4.96
C ALA A 90 -19.86 -9.81 -4.56
N ALA A 91 -20.93 -9.00 -4.54
CA ALA A 91 -22.31 -9.42 -4.19
C ALA A 91 -22.90 -10.43 -5.17
N ARG A 92 -22.33 -10.51 -6.38
CA ARG A 92 -22.64 -11.57 -7.37
C ARG A 92 -22.17 -12.95 -6.91
N TYR A 93 -21.36 -13.00 -5.85
CA TYR A 93 -20.74 -14.20 -5.33
C TYR A 93 -20.93 -14.32 -3.81
N ALA A 94 -20.71 -15.50 -3.27
CA ALA A 94 -20.85 -15.77 -1.84
C ALA A 94 -19.77 -15.10 -0.95
N PHE A 95 -18.83 -14.33 -1.52
CA PHE A 95 -17.69 -13.75 -0.80
C PHE A 95 -17.76 -12.23 -0.57
N ALA A 96 -18.90 -11.58 -0.80
CA ALA A 96 -19.05 -10.13 -0.60
C ALA A 96 -18.68 -9.64 0.82
N HIS A 97 -19.08 -10.39 1.84
CA HIS A 97 -18.72 -10.11 3.23
C HIS A 97 -17.20 -10.20 3.48
N MET A 98 -16.50 -11.10 2.77
CA MET A 98 -15.05 -11.21 2.86
C MET A 98 -14.35 -10.02 2.21
N VAL A 99 -14.87 -9.53 1.07
CA VAL A 99 -14.31 -8.38 0.37
C VAL A 99 -14.48 -7.11 1.20
N THR A 100 -15.69 -6.86 1.72
CA THR A 100 -15.95 -5.70 2.58
C THR A 100 -15.11 -5.70 3.85
N ALA A 101 -15.00 -6.84 4.54
CA ALA A 101 -14.12 -6.97 5.71
C ALA A 101 -12.63 -6.84 5.32
N GLY A 102 -12.23 -7.37 4.16
CA GLY A 102 -10.88 -7.30 3.63
C GLY A 102 -10.44 -5.87 3.32
N VAL A 103 -11.29 -5.08 2.66
CA VAL A 103 -11.03 -3.67 2.33
C VAL A 103 -10.82 -2.87 3.61
N LYS A 104 -11.76 -2.96 4.58
CA LYS A 104 -11.61 -2.28 5.89
C LYS A 104 -10.31 -2.61 6.61
N ARG A 105 -9.90 -3.89 6.61
CA ARG A 105 -8.64 -4.32 7.22
C ARG A 105 -7.43 -3.78 6.46
N ALA A 106 -7.50 -3.72 5.13
CA ALA A 106 -6.42 -3.20 4.30
C ALA A 106 -6.25 -1.68 4.47
N GLU A 107 -7.34 -0.93 4.53
CA GLU A 107 -7.35 0.51 4.84
C GLU A 107 -6.75 0.79 6.22
N ALA A 108 -7.17 0.05 7.26
CA ALA A 108 -6.60 0.20 8.60
C ALA A 108 -5.09 -0.06 8.64
N LYS A 109 -4.62 -1.10 7.92
CA LYS A 109 -3.18 -1.39 7.80
C LYS A 109 -2.44 -0.33 7.01
N ALA A 110 -3.05 0.26 5.98
CA ALA A 110 -2.46 1.33 5.20
C ALA A 110 -2.28 2.59 6.07
N ALA A 111 -3.28 2.93 6.88
CA ALA A 111 -3.20 4.03 7.85
C ALA A 111 -2.08 3.80 8.88
N GLU A 112 -2.03 2.62 9.52
CA GLU A 112 -0.96 2.28 10.48
C GLU A 112 0.44 2.36 9.84
N LYS A 113 0.58 1.87 8.60
CA LYS A 113 1.85 1.94 7.86
C LYS A 113 2.23 3.38 7.53
N ALA A 114 1.26 4.23 7.16
CA ALA A 114 1.49 5.64 6.90
C ALA A 114 1.96 6.39 8.16
N GLU A 115 1.32 6.15 9.31
CA GLU A 115 1.75 6.72 10.59
C GLU A 115 3.16 6.26 10.98
N ARG A 116 3.44 4.96 10.82
CA ARG A 116 4.79 4.42 11.10
C ARG A 116 5.85 4.98 10.15
N ALA A 117 5.50 5.21 8.88
CA ALA A 117 6.38 5.84 7.90
C ALA A 117 6.63 7.31 8.25
N ALA A 118 5.58 8.06 8.61
CA ALA A 118 5.69 9.45 9.06
C ALA A 118 6.54 9.58 10.33
N ALA A 119 6.34 8.70 11.32
CA ALA A 119 7.15 8.67 12.54
C ALA A 119 8.63 8.36 12.26
N ARG A 120 8.92 7.47 11.30
CA ARG A 120 10.30 7.19 10.87
C ARG A 120 10.90 8.37 10.10
N ALA A 121 10.12 9.04 9.25
CA ALA A 121 10.55 10.23 8.52
C ALA A 121 10.86 11.38 9.49
N ALA A 122 10.00 11.64 10.47
CA ALA A 122 10.22 12.64 11.51
C ALA A 122 11.49 12.35 12.33
N LYS A 123 11.74 11.10 12.71
CA LYS A 123 12.98 10.70 13.40
C LYS A 123 14.24 10.89 12.56
N LYS A 124 14.15 10.72 11.24
CA LYS A 124 15.26 10.95 10.30
C LYS A 124 15.47 12.43 9.98
N ALA A 125 14.41 13.23 10.02
CA ALA A 125 14.44 14.67 9.76
C ALA A 125 14.87 15.48 10.99
N ALA A 126 14.86 14.89 12.19
CA ALA A 126 15.44 15.52 13.37
C ALA A 126 16.95 15.72 13.14
N PRO A 127 17.46 16.97 13.24
CA PRO A 127 18.89 17.22 13.07
C PRO A 127 19.67 16.43 14.12
N ALA A 128 20.68 15.69 13.66
CA ALA A 128 21.61 15.05 14.59
C ALA A 128 22.24 16.15 15.46
N PRO A 129 22.33 15.97 16.79
CA PRO A 129 23.01 16.93 17.62
C PRO A 129 24.46 17.08 17.13
N GLU A 130 24.86 18.32 16.82
CA GLU A 130 26.24 18.63 16.42
C GLU A 130 27.18 18.20 17.55
N VAL A 131 27.91 17.10 17.31
CA VAL A 131 28.92 16.62 18.24
C VAL A 131 30.19 17.44 18.01
N ILE A 132 30.46 18.34 18.94
CA ILE A 132 31.62 19.23 18.92
C ILE A 132 32.70 18.64 19.83
N LYS A 133 33.95 18.72 19.39
CA LYS A 133 35.12 18.42 20.22
C LYS A 133 35.55 19.70 20.93
N ALA A 134 35.54 19.69 22.26
CA ALA A 134 36.03 20.81 23.05
C ALA A 134 36.97 20.35 24.16
N LYS A 135 37.96 21.18 24.46
CA LYS A 135 38.91 20.96 25.53
C LYS A 135 38.37 21.51 26.83
N VAL A 136 38.20 20.63 27.82
CA VAL A 136 37.77 20.99 29.18
C VAL A 136 38.93 20.68 30.13
N GLY A 137 39.57 21.73 30.64
CA GLY A 137 40.82 21.59 31.40
C GLY A 137 41.97 21.08 30.52
N ARG A 138 42.56 19.93 30.87
CA ARG A 138 43.67 19.32 30.11
C ARG A 138 43.22 18.24 29.10
N VAL A 139 41.95 17.88 29.09
CA VAL A 139 41.41 16.74 28.32
C VAL A 139 40.41 17.23 27.28
N THR A 140 40.42 16.62 26.09
CA THR A 140 39.44 16.88 25.03
C THR A 140 38.27 15.93 25.15
N TYR A 141 37.06 16.46 25.18
CA TYR A 141 35.81 15.71 25.26
C TYR A 141 34.98 15.92 24.00
N GLN A 142 34.21 14.90 23.62
CA GLN A 142 33.15 15.01 22.62
C GLN A 142 31.84 15.32 23.36
N GLY A 143 31.12 16.32 22.88
CA GLY A 143 29.91 16.81 23.54
C GLY A 143 29.05 17.60 22.58
N ARG A 144 27.99 18.20 23.11
CA ARG A 144 27.08 19.08 22.37
C ARG A 144 27.00 20.44 23.04
N MET A 145 26.74 21.48 22.26
CA MET A 145 26.39 22.80 22.80
C MET A 145 24.91 22.82 23.17
N ASP A 146 24.61 23.23 24.41
CA ASP A 146 23.26 23.52 24.91
C ASP A 146 23.25 24.99 25.37
N GLY A 147 22.87 25.88 24.46
CA GLY A 147 23.07 27.33 24.62
C GLY A 147 24.55 27.69 24.74
N ASP A 148 24.92 28.40 25.81
CA ASP A 148 26.32 28.79 26.09
C ASP A 148 27.15 27.69 26.80
N HIS A 149 26.54 26.54 27.11
CA HIS A 149 27.20 25.47 27.87
C HIS A 149 27.64 24.32 26.96
N PHE A 150 28.87 23.87 27.13
CA PHE A 150 29.34 22.61 26.56
C PHE A 150 28.93 21.45 27.47
N VAL A 151 28.12 20.53 26.93
CA VAL A 151 27.63 19.35 27.62
C VAL A 151 28.41 18.12 27.16
N TYR A 152 29.07 17.44 28.08
CA TYR A 152 29.92 16.29 27.80
C TYR A 152 29.74 15.20 28.87
N GLU A 153 29.96 13.95 28.49
CA GLU A 153 29.83 12.81 29.39
C GLU A 153 31.17 12.43 30.01
N VAL A 154 31.21 12.25 31.33
CA VAL A 154 32.38 11.73 32.05
C VAL A 154 31.92 10.66 33.02
N LYS A 155 32.42 9.43 32.83
CA LYS A 155 32.10 8.28 33.68
C LYS A 155 30.59 8.02 33.85
N GLY A 156 29.81 8.15 32.76
CA GLY A 156 28.36 7.92 32.80
C GLY A 156 27.53 9.08 33.36
N GLN A 157 28.14 10.25 33.64
CA GLN A 157 27.44 11.44 34.10
C GLN A 157 27.59 12.60 33.10
N GLU A 158 26.47 13.21 32.71
CA GLU A 158 26.48 14.46 31.95
C GLU A 158 26.99 15.62 32.82
N ARG A 159 28.00 16.34 32.31
CA ARG A 159 28.58 17.53 32.92
C ARG A 159 28.39 18.70 31.96
N ARG A 160 28.00 19.85 32.51
CA ARG A 160 27.84 21.12 31.77
C ARG A 160 28.94 22.08 32.19
N THR A 161 29.62 22.72 31.25
CA THR A 161 30.67 23.70 31.53
C THR A 161 30.61 24.90 30.61
N LEU A 162 30.86 26.09 31.16
CA LEU A 162 31.12 27.34 30.43
C LEU A 162 32.61 27.53 30.11
N LYS A 163 33.48 26.75 30.76
CA LYS A 163 34.95 26.83 30.62
C LYS A 163 35.42 25.72 29.69
N PHE A 164 35.38 25.97 28.40
CA PHE A 164 35.93 25.10 27.37
C PHE A 164 36.67 25.91 26.31
N GLN A 165 37.62 25.29 25.63
CA GLN A 165 38.26 25.85 24.43
C GLN A 165 37.85 25.00 23.23
N PRO A 166 37.49 25.61 22.08
CA PRO A 166 37.27 24.86 20.85
C PRO A 166 38.57 24.13 20.50
N ALA A 167 38.48 22.81 20.27
CA ALA A 167 39.62 22.07 19.75
C ALA A 167 39.72 22.34 18.25
N ALA A 168 40.85 22.90 17.81
CA ALA A 168 41.16 23.08 16.39
C ALA A 168 41.30 21.73 15.67
#